data_AF-A0A960RQ51-F1
#
_entry.id   AF-A0A960RQ51-F1
#
_cell.length_a   1.000
_cell.length_b   1.000
_cell.length_c   1.000
_cell.angle_alpha   90.00
_cell.angle_beta   90.00
_cell.angle_gamma   90.00
#
_symmetry.space_group_name_H-M   'P 1'
#
loop_
_entity.id
_entity.type
_entity.pdbx_description
1 polymer ?
#
loop_
_entity_poly.entity_id
_entity_poly.type
_entity_poly.pdbx_seq_one_letter_code
_entity_poly.pdbx_strand_id
1 'polypeptide(L)' 'RAEGRAEGLREGLEEGLKAGKVEGLREGIEKGKKEAAINLAKELLTILAIEQVADITHLSKEELEKIKS' A
#
# COMPACT_ATOMS: atom_id res chain seq x y z
N ARG A 1 15.69 -37.91 16.16
CA ARG A 1 16.12 -36.61 16.78
C ARG A 1 16.73 -35.64 15.77
N ALA A 2 17.53 -36.09 14.80
CA ALA A 2 18.06 -35.22 13.73
C ALA A 2 16.98 -34.81 12.71
N GLU A 3 16.11 -35.75 12.34
CA GLU A 3 15.02 -35.56 11.37
C GLU A 3 14.03 -34.47 11.82
N GLY A 4 13.54 -34.52 13.07
CA GLY A 4 12.62 -33.48 13.57
C GLY A 4 13.22 -32.07 13.64
N ARG A 5 14.56 -31.92 13.72
CA ARG A 5 15.21 -30.61 13.63
C ARG A 5 15.30 -30.11 12.19
N ALA A 6 15.56 -31.02 11.24
CA ALA A 6 15.59 -30.68 9.82
C ALA A 6 14.19 -30.32 9.30
N GLU A 7 13.17 -31.06 9.74
CA GLU A 7 11.77 -30.80 9.41
C GLU A 7 11.29 -29.46 9.97
N GLY A 8 11.52 -29.18 11.26
CA GLY A 8 11.16 -27.89 11.85
C GLY A 8 11.87 -26.69 11.22
N LEU A 9 13.13 -26.84 10.79
CA LEU A 9 13.83 -25.79 10.04
C LEU A 9 13.22 -25.55 8.67
N ARG A 10 12.85 -26.63 7.96
CA ARG A 10 12.22 -26.54 6.63
C ARG A 10 10.85 -25.87 6.72
N GLU A 11 10.03 -26.30 7.68
CA GLU A 11 8.71 -25.72 7.93
C GLU A 11 8.81 -24.25 8.32
N GLY A 12 9.69 -23.90 9.27
CA GLY A 12 9.90 -22.51 9.68
C GLY A 12 10.38 -21.62 8.52
N LEU A 13 11.25 -22.12 7.64
CA LEU A 13 11.68 -21.39 6.45
C LEU A 13 10.53 -21.19 5.45
N GLU A 14 9.75 -22.23 5.21
CA GLU A 14 8.61 -22.18 4.28
C GLU A 14 7.52 -21.22 4.78
N GLU A 15 7.19 -21.28 6.07
CA GLU A 15 6.27 -20.36 6.72
C GLU A 15 6.78 -18.92 6.67
N GLY A 16 8.06 -18.69 7.01
CA GLY A 16 8.68 -17.36 6.95
C GLY A 16 8.65 -16.75 5.55
N LEU A 17 8.96 -17.54 4.52
CA LEU A 17 8.89 -17.09 3.12
C LEU A 17 7.46 -16.78 2.67
N LYS A 18 6.49 -17.63 3.04
CA LYS A 18 5.07 -17.38 2.73
C LYS A 18 4.57 -16.11 3.43
N ALA A 19 4.83 -15.95 4.71
CA ALA A 19 4.43 -14.79 5.48
C ALA A 19 5.04 -13.51 4.91
N GLY A 20 6.36 -13.49 4.67
CA GLY A 20 7.04 -12.32 4.11
C GLY A 20 6.52 -11.94 2.72
N LYS A 21 6.21 -12.91 1.86
CA LYS A 21 5.63 -12.65 0.53
C LYS A 21 4.23 -12.03 0.62
N VAL A 22 3.38 -12.55 1.51
CA VAL A 22 2.01 -12.03 1.71
C VAL A 22 2.04 -10.62 2.25
N GLU A 23 2.86 -10.36 3.27
CA GLU A 23 3.01 -9.04 3.87
C GLU A 23 3.56 -8.03 2.87
N GLY A 24 4.64 -8.37 2.15
CA GLY A 24 5.24 -7.50 1.14
C GLY A 24 4.28 -7.17 -0.01
N LEU A 25 3.50 -8.15 -0.48
CA LEU A 25 2.49 -7.90 -1.52
C LEU A 25 1.37 -6.98 -1.02
N ARG A 26 0.87 -7.20 0.20
CA ARG A 26 -0.17 -6.36 0.79
C ARG A 26 0.31 -4.92 0.95
N GLU A 27 1.51 -4.73 1.49
CA GLU A 27 2.10 -3.40 1.63
C GLU A 27 2.32 -2.72 0.27
N GLY A 28 2.81 -3.45 -0.72
CA GLY A 28 3.05 -2.92 -2.06
C GLY A 28 1.77 -2.45 -2.74
N ILE A 29 0.68 -3.23 -2.61
CA ILE A 29 -0.64 -2.87 -3.16
C ILE A 29 -1.17 -1.61 -2.48
N GLU A 30 -1.12 -1.53 -1.14
CA GLU A 30 -1.65 -0.37 -0.42
C GLU A 30 -0.83 0.90 -0.67
N LYS A 31 0.51 0.79 -0.70
CA LYS A 31 1.40 1.90 -1.09
C LYS A 31 1.09 2.37 -2.52
N GLY A 32 0.99 1.45 -3.47
CA GLY A 32 0.72 1.77 -4.87
C GLY A 32 -0.65 2.43 -5.09
N LYS A 33 -1.71 1.95 -4.43
CA LYS A 33 -3.03 2.60 -4.48
C LYS A 33 -2.98 4.02 -3.94
N LYS A 34 -2.31 4.23 -2.81
CA LYS A 34 -2.18 5.55 -2.19
C LYS A 34 -1.39 6.51 -3.08
N GLU A 35 -0.27 6.07 -3.63
CA GLU A 35 0.53 6.87 -4.57
C GLU A 35 -0.25 7.21 -5.83
N ALA A 36 -1.00 6.27 -6.40
CA ALA A 36 -1.86 6.51 -7.56
C ALA A 36 -2.94 7.57 -7.27
N ALA A 37 -3.61 7.48 -6.12
CA ALA A 37 -4.61 8.46 -5.71
C ALA A 37 -4.01 9.86 -5.54
N ILE A 38 -2.82 9.96 -4.91
CA ILE A 38 -2.11 11.24 -4.73
C ILE A 38 -1.68 11.83 -6.08
N ASN A 39 -1.13 11.03 -6.98
CA ASN A 39 -0.69 11.52 -8.29
C ASN A 39 -1.88 11.99 -9.13
N LEU A 40 -2.99 11.24 -9.11
CA LEU A 40 -4.23 11.67 -9.74
C LEU A 40 -4.74 12.99 -9.13
N ALA A 41 -4.73 13.11 -7.80
CA ALA A 41 -5.15 14.34 -7.13
C ALA A 41 -4.32 15.56 -7.54
N LYS A 42 -2.98 15.42 -7.66
CA LYS A 42 -2.09 16.50 -8.10
C LYS A 42 -2.48 17.04 -9.47
N GLU A 43 -2.72 16.15 -10.44
CA GLU A 43 -3.13 16.55 -11.79
C GLU A 43 -4.52 17.20 -11.77
N LEU A 44 -5.48 16.62 -11.05
CA LEU A 44 -6.85 17.13 -11.00
C LEU A 44 -6.95 18.50 -10.30
N LEU A 45 -6.16 18.75 -9.25
CA LEU A 45 -6.15 20.04 -8.52
C LEU A 45 -5.70 21.23 -9.38
N THR A 46 -5.10 20.99 -10.54
CA THR A 46 -4.74 22.05 -11.49
C THR A 46 -5.95 22.61 -12.24
N ILE A 47 -7.05 21.84 -12.33
CA ILE A 47 -8.23 22.17 -13.14
C ILE A 47 -9.51 22.21 -12.30
N LEU A 48 -9.61 21.37 -11.26
CA LEU A 48 -10.81 21.15 -10.45
C LEU A 48 -10.66 21.70 -9.03
N ALA A 49 -11.79 22.00 -8.39
CA ALA A 49 -11.83 22.38 -6.98
C ALA A 49 -11.59 21.18 -6.05
N ILE A 50 -11.10 21.45 -4.83
CA ILE A 50 -10.78 20.43 -3.82
C ILE A 50 -11.97 19.52 -3.53
N GLU A 51 -13.18 20.07 -3.49
CA GLU A 51 -14.42 19.32 -3.32
C GLU A 51 -14.59 18.23 -4.38
N GLN A 52 -14.38 18.57 -5.66
CA GLN A 52 -14.55 17.63 -6.77
C GLN A 52 -13.44 16.59 -6.79
N VAL A 53 -12.20 17.00 -6.45
CA VAL A 53 -11.06 16.08 -6.37
C VAL A 53 -11.24 15.09 -5.23
N ALA A 54 -11.81 15.51 -4.09
CA ALA A 54 -12.14 14.62 -2.97
C ALA A 54 -13.12 13.52 -3.38
N ASP A 55 -14.16 13.87 -4.14
CA ASP A 55 -15.14 12.89 -4.63
C ASP A 55 -14.53 11.87 -5.60
N ILE A 56 -13.60 12.29 -6.47
CA ILE A 56 -12.96 11.43 -7.48
C ILE A 56 -11.88 10.53 -6.86
N THR A 57 -11.04 11.09 -6.00
CA THR A 57 -9.84 10.41 -5.47
C THR A 57 -10.09 9.71 -4.14
N HIS A 58 -11.24 9.96 -3.53
CA HIS A 58 -11.60 9.52 -2.18
C HIS A 58 -10.59 9.96 -1.10
N LEU A 59 -9.81 11.00 -1.38
CA LEU A 59 -8.94 11.64 -0.40
C LEU A 59 -9.72 12.67 0.40
N SER A 60 -9.32 12.84 1.67
CA SER A 60 -9.88 13.89 2.50
C SER A 60 -9.44 15.27 2.03
N LYS A 61 -10.24 16.30 2.32
CA LYS A 61 -9.86 17.69 2.03
C LYS A 61 -8.52 18.06 2.67
N GLU A 62 -8.26 17.57 3.89
CA GLU A 62 -6.99 17.79 4.59
C GLU A 62 -5.78 17.19 3.84
N GLU A 63 -5.93 16.00 3.27
CA GLU A 63 -4.89 15.39 2.43
C GLU A 63 -4.68 16.17 1.14
N LEU A 64 -5.77 16.64 0.51
CA LEU A 64 -5.70 17.44 -0.72
C LEU A 64 -5.07 18.82 -0.50
N GLU A 65 -5.37 19.47 0.62
CA GLU A 65 -4.72 20.74 0.99
C GLU A 65 -3.21 20.57 1.20
N LYS A 66 -2.77 19.43 1.79
CA LYS A 66 -1.35 19.10 1.91
C LYS A 66 -0.67 18.81 0.57
N ILE A 67 -1.43 18.32 -0.43
CA ILE A 67 -0.92 18.05 -1.78
C ILE A 67 -0.81 19.35 -2.58
N LYS A 68 -1.74 20.28 -2.36
CA LYS A 68 -1.78 21.59 -3.01
C LYS A 68 -0.71 22.56 -2.46
N SER A 69 -0.40 22.45 -1.17
CA SER A 69 0.62 23.26 -0.48
C SER A 69 2.04 22.92 -0.93
#